data_AF-A0A1D6QPB0-F1
#
_entry.id   AF-A0A1D6QPB0-F1
#
_cell.length_a   1.000
_cell.length_b   1.000
_cell.length_c   1.000
_cell.angle_alpha   90.00
_cell.angle_beta   90.00
_cell.angle_gamma   90.00
#
_symmetry.space_group_name_H-M   'P 1'
#
loop_
_entity.id
_entity.type
_entity.pdbx_description
1 polymer ?
#
loop_
_entity_poly.entity_id
_entity_poly.type
_entity_poly.pdbx_seq_one_letter_code
_entity_poly.pdbx_strand_id
1 'polypeptide(L)'
;MKPTSARVLDPRGSFLQTWNKVFVISCLVSVSVDSLFLYAPAIDGDIGCLYLDDKLEKIACLLRSLTDALYLLRMAFQFSTAFAAPTPPGAFGRGVLVDDLLAIAKHYLSTYFLVDVLAILPLPQVFVWVVRPHLQSSEVMNAKNVLMFMILLQYVPRLVRIIPLYLEITRSAGTVVDTAWPGAAFNLLVYILASHVLGALWYILAIQREDTCWREACNSQEGCDLASLYCGSTASGNNSTFLQDACPTDGDGADVDPIFGIYLPALQNVSQSSGFFQKLFYCFWWGLQNLCSYGQNLKTSTYIWENLFAVFVSMSGLVLFALLIGNVQVQF
;
A
#
# COMPACT_ATOMS: atom_id res chain seq x y z
N MET A 1 -34.45 30.20 -19.79
CA MET A 1 -34.17 28.83 -19.31
C MET A 1 -33.70 28.93 -17.86
N LYS A 2 -34.46 28.43 -16.88
CA LYS A 2 -33.92 28.21 -15.53
C LYS A 2 -32.93 27.05 -15.65
N PRO A 3 -31.66 27.20 -15.26
CA PRO A 3 -30.77 26.04 -15.19
C PRO A 3 -31.41 25.06 -14.19
N THR A 4 -31.57 23.82 -14.60
CA THR A 4 -31.91 22.70 -13.72
C THR A 4 -31.01 22.79 -12.51
N SER A 5 -31.61 23.05 -11.34
CA SER A 5 -30.89 23.17 -10.06
C SER A 5 -30.12 21.88 -9.83
N ALA A 6 -28.83 21.86 -10.18
CA ALA A 6 -27.94 20.83 -9.69
C ALA A 6 -27.87 21.02 -8.18
N ARG A 7 -28.27 19.98 -7.45
CA ARG A 7 -28.45 20.07 -6.00
C ARG A 7 -27.07 20.21 -5.35
N VAL A 8 -26.73 21.42 -4.94
CA VAL A 8 -25.53 21.70 -4.15
C VAL A 8 -25.63 20.96 -2.82
N LEU A 9 -24.58 20.22 -2.46
CA LEU A 9 -24.48 19.47 -1.22
C LEU A 9 -23.96 20.39 -0.12
N ASP A 10 -24.71 20.47 0.99
CA ASP A 10 -24.22 21.13 2.20
C ASP A 10 -23.12 20.26 2.82
N PRO A 11 -21.89 20.78 3.01
CA PRO A 11 -20.80 20.04 3.66
C PRO A 11 -21.15 19.56 5.08
N ARG A 12 -22.17 20.16 5.70
CA ARG A 12 -22.64 19.84 7.06
C ARG A 12 -23.89 18.96 7.07
N GLY A 13 -24.42 18.61 5.90
CA GLY A 13 -25.58 17.73 5.80
C GLY A 13 -25.26 16.32 6.28
N SER A 14 -26.20 15.68 6.96
CA SER A 14 -26.07 14.30 7.46
C SER A 14 -25.75 13.29 6.35
N PHE A 15 -26.25 13.54 5.13
CA PHE A 15 -25.92 12.77 3.94
C PHE A 15 -24.42 12.77 3.64
N LEU A 16 -23.82 13.97 3.49
CA LEU A 16 -22.39 14.06 3.15
C LEU A 16 -21.51 13.57 4.31
N GLN A 17 -21.88 13.84 5.56
CA GLN A 17 -21.15 13.31 6.72
C GLN A 17 -21.12 11.77 6.74
N THR A 18 -22.23 11.12 6.39
CA THR A 18 -22.29 9.66 6.31
C THR A 18 -21.41 9.14 5.19
N TRP A 19 -21.49 9.75 3.99
CA TRP A 19 -20.65 9.38 2.86
C TRP A 19 -19.16 9.64 3.09
N ASN A 20 -18.79 10.73 3.78
CA ASN A 20 -17.40 11.04 4.12
C ASN A 20 -16.78 9.94 5.01
N LYS A 21 -17.54 9.38 5.96
CA LYS A 21 -17.11 8.20 6.73
C LYS A 21 -16.87 6.99 5.83
N VAL A 22 -17.79 6.71 4.91
CA VAL A 22 -17.66 5.63 3.92
C VAL A 22 -16.42 5.84 3.03
N PHE A 23 -16.18 7.07 2.57
CA PHE A 23 -15.04 7.40 1.73
C PHE A 23 -13.70 7.26 2.48
N VAL A 24 -13.64 7.61 3.77
CA VAL A 24 -12.44 7.38 4.59
C VAL A 24 -12.15 5.88 4.71
N ILE A 25 -13.16 5.09 5.07
CA ILE A 25 -13.00 3.64 5.20
C ILE A 25 -12.59 3.03 3.85
N SER A 26 -13.26 3.44 2.76
CA SER A 26 -12.92 3.01 1.40
C SER A 26 -11.47 3.37 1.04
N CYS A 27 -10.98 4.54 1.45
CA CYS A 27 -9.59 4.94 1.22
C CYS A 27 -8.59 4.07 2.01
N LEU A 28 -8.87 3.74 3.27
CA LEU A 28 -8.05 2.83 4.07
C LEU A 28 -8.03 1.41 3.45
N VAL A 29 -9.19 0.91 3.04
CA VAL A 29 -9.31 -0.37 2.32
C VAL A 29 -8.53 -0.34 1.01
N SER A 30 -8.59 0.77 0.27
CA SER A 30 -7.85 0.94 -0.98
C SER A 30 -6.33 0.81 -0.78
N VAL A 31 -5.76 1.44 0.25
CA VAL A 31 -4.34 1.29 0.62
C VAL A 31 -4.00 -0.15 1.02
N SER A 32 -4.91 -0.83 1.72
CA SER A 32 -4.76 -2.24 2.07
C SER A 32 -4.75 -3.15 0.83
N VAL A 33 -5.64 -2.89 -0.13
CA VAL A 33 -5.77 -3.63 -1.39
C VAL A 33 -4.53 -3.43 -2.26
N ASP A 34 -3.97 -2.23 -2.31
CA ASP A 34 -2.77 -1.94 -3.11
C ASP A 34 -1.55 -2.74 -2.65
N SER A 35 -1.46 -3.01 -1.34
CA SER A 35 -0.41 -3.84 -0.76
C SER A 35 -0.51 -5.31 -1.21
N LEU A 36 -1.65 -5.74 -1.74
CA LEU A 36 -1.83 -7.11 -2.23
C LEU A 36 -0.96 -7.42 -3.45
N PHE A 37 -0.70 -6.41 -4.29
CA PHE A 37 0.18 -6.59 -5.45
C PHE A 37 1.62 -6.91 -5.05
N LEU A 38 2.06 -6.47 -3.86
CA LEU A 38 3.40 -6.78 -3.35
C LEU A 38 3.57 -8.27 -3.02
N TYR A 39 2.47 -9.00 -2.81
CA TYR A 39 2.48 -10.45 -2.59
C TYR A 39 2.41 -11.29 -3.88
N ALA A 40 2.29 -10.64 -5.04
CA ALA A 40 2.16 -11.32 -6.33
C ALA A 40 3.44 -12.07 -6.76
N PRO A 41 4.66 -11.52 -6.61
CA PRO A 41 5.87 -12.28 -6.88
C PRO A 41 6.04 -13.42 -5.87
N ALA A 42 6.35 -14.62 -6.37
CA ALA A 42 6.55 -15.80 -5.55
C ALA A 42 7.59 -16.72 -6.19
N ILE A 43 8.08 -17.68 -5.42
CA ILE A 43 9.03 -18.71 -5.86
C ILE A 43 8.29 -20.03 -6.02
N ASP A 44 8.50 -20.70 -7.14
CA ASP A 44 8.05 -22.06 -7.35
C ASP A 44 8.96 -23.02 -6.56
N GLY A 45 8.39 -23.76 -5.61
CA GLY A 45 9.14 -24.63 -4.70
C GLY A 45 9.68 -25.90 -5.36
N ASP A 46 9.12 -26.33 -6.50
CA ASP A 46 9.54 -27.54 -7.19
C ASP A 46 10.66 -27.25 -8.19
N ILE A 47 10.53 -26.15 -8.93
CA ILE A 47 11.45 -25.78 -10.02
C ILE A 47 12.53 -24.80 -9.56
N GLY A 48 12.26 -24.01 -8.50
CA GLY A 48 13.19 -22.98 -8.02
C GLY A 48 13.27 -21.78 -8.96
N CYS A 49 12.13 -21.31 -9.45
CA CYS A 49 12.03 -20.14 -10.34
C CYS A 49 11.05 -19.10 -9.81
N LEU A 50 11.22 -17.84 -10.23
CA LEU A 50 10.34 -16.73 -9.84
C LEU A 50 9.16 -16.62 -10.81
N TYR A 51 7.97 -16.42 -10.27
CA TYR A 51 6.74 -16.17 -11.03
C TYR A 51 5.88 -15.06 -10.40
N LEU A 52 4.88 -14.58 -11.16
CA LEU A 52 3.84 -13.68 -10.68
C LEU A 52 2.51 -14.44 -10.57
N ASP A 53 1.92 -14.45 -9.38
CA ASP A 53 0.61 -15.07 -9.12
C ASP A 53 -0.49 -14.32 -9.87
N ASP A 54 -0.90 -14.90 -11.01
CA ASP A 54 -1.94 -14.36 -11.89
C ASP A 54 -3.29 -14.20 -11.19
N LYS A 55 -3.63 -15.15 -10.32
CA LYS A 55 -4.91 -15.16 -9.64
C LYS A 55 -4.96 -14.01 -8.63
N LEU A 56 -3.86 -13.81 -7.89
CA LEU A 56 -3.76 -12.72 -6.93
C LEU A 56 -3.77 -11.36 -7.61
N GLU A 57 -3.01 -11.17 -8.70
CA GLU A 57 -3.01 -9.92 -9.47
C GLU A 57 -4.42 -9.56 -9.98
N LYS A 58 -5.13 -10.51 -10.55
CA LYS A 58 -6.51 -10.30 -11.03
C LYS A 58 -7.46 -9.94 -9.90
N ILE A 59 -7.40 -10.64 -8.77
CA ILE A 59 -8.23 -10.34 -7.59
C ILE A 59 -7.91 -8.94 -7.06
N ALA A 60 -6.63 -8.59 -6.93
CA ALA A 60 -6.20 -7.26 -6.49
C ALA A 60 -6.68 -6.17 -7.46
N CYS A 61 -6.60 -6.38 -8.77
CA CYS A 61 -7.14 -5.45 -9.77
C CYS A 61 -8.66 -5.27 -9.69
N LEU A 62 -9.42 -6.34 -9.44
CA LEU A 62 -10.87 -6.27 -9.28
C LEU A 62 -11.24 -5.47 -8.03
N LEU A 63 -10.62 -5.78 -6.90
CA LEU A 63 -10.83 -5.05 -5.64
C LEU A 63 -10.42 -3.58 -5.78
N ARG A 64 -9.30 -3.32 -6.45
CA ARG A 64 -8.81 -1.96 -6.70
C ARG A 64 -9.80 -1.16 -7.53
N SER A 65 -10.31 -1.74 -8.62
CA SER A 65 -11.33 -1.11 -9.48
C SER A 65 -12.59 -0.76 -8.70
N LEU A 66 -13.02 -1.62 -7.77
CA LEU A 66 -14.16 -1.33 -6.89
C LEU A 66 -13.89 -0.12 -5.99
N THR A 67 -12.70 -0.03 -5.38
CA THR A 67 -12.34 1.12 -4.53
C THR A 67 -12.15 2.41 -5.34
N ASP A 68 -11.63 2.32 -6.56
CA ASP A 68 -11.46 3.47 -7.45
C ASP A 68 -12.82 4.00 -7.93
N ALA A 69 -13.82 3.12 -8.15
CA ALA A 69 -15.18 3.54 -8.47
C ALA A 69 -15.87 4.30 -7.33
N LEU A 70 -15.71 3.84 -6.08
CA LEU A 70 -16.18 4.57 -4.90
C LEU A 70 -15.50 5.94 -4.78
N TYR A 71 -14.24 6.03 -5.21
CA TYR A 71 -13.53 7.29 -5.21
C TYR A 71 -13.96 8.25 -6.32
N LEU A 72 -14.24 7.75 -7.52
CA LEU A 72 -14.84 8.54 -8.59
C LEU A 72 -16.17 9.16 -8.16
N LEU A 73 -16.98 8.40 -7.41
CA LEU A 73 -18.20 8.93 -6.79
C LEU A 73 -17.90 10.09 -5.82
N ARG A 74 -16.85 9.99 -5.00
CA ARG A 74 -16.41 11.10 -4.14
C ARG A 74 -16.01 12.32 -4.96
N MET A 75 -15.21 12.14 -6.02
CA MET A 75 -14.82 13.25 -6.90
C MET A 75 -16.06 13.94 -7.49
N ALA A 76 -17.07 13.18 -7.90
CA ALA A 76 -18.34 13.74 -8.36
C ALA A 76 -19.06 14.55 -7.27
N PHE A 77 -19.01 14.10 -6.01
CA PHE A 77 -19.56 14.88 -4.89
C PHE A 77 -18.78 16.18 -4.67
N GLN A 78 -17.46 16.17 -4.77
CA GLN A 78 -16.63 17.38 -4.60
C GLN A 78 -16.97 18.48 -5.60
N PHE A 79 -17.38 18.13 -6.83
CA PHE A 79 -17.88 19.11 -7.80
C PHE A 79 -19.22 19.76 -7.42
N SER A 80 -19.94 19.20 -6.44
CA SER A 80 -21.26 19.67 -6.00
C SER A 80 -21.29 20.14 -4.55
N THR A 81 -20.18 20.06 -3.80
CA THR A 81 -20.14 20.42 -2.38
C THR A 81 -19.80 21.90 -2.20
N ALA A 82 -20.64 22.63 -1.46
CA ALA A 82 -20.37 24.02 -1.10
C ALA A 82 -19.12 24.13 -0.21
N PHE A 83 -18.32 25.19 -0.39
CA PHE A 83 -17.16 25.46 0.44
C PHE A 83 -17.35 26.74 1.26
N ALA A 84 -16.67 26.84 2.40
CA ALA A 84 -16.70 28.05 3.24
C ALA A 84 -15.75 29.11 2.67
N ALA A 85 -16.25 30.31 2.42
CA ALA A 85 -15.41 31.44 2.01
C ALA A 85 -14.46 31.86 3.14
N PRO A 86 -13.24 32.34 2.84
CA PRO A 86 -12.33 32.89 3.84
C PRO A 86 -12.99 34.06 4.57
N THR A 87 -13.15 33.95 5.89
CA THR A 87 -13.71 35.03 6.71
C THR A 87 -12.65 36.11 6.96
N PRO A 88 -13.03 37.41 6.94
CA PRO A 88 -12.12 38.49 7.32
C PRO A 88 -11.62 38.31 8.77
N PRO A 89 -10.36 38.70 9.07
CA PRO A 89 -9.82 38.62 10.43
C PRO A 89 -10.69 39.46 11.39
N GLY A 90 -11.24 38.82 12.42
CA GLY A 90 -12.08 39.45 13.44
C GLY A 90 -13.58 39.19 13.34
N ALA A 91 -14.06 38.51 12.28
CA ALA A 91 -15.47 38.11 12.17
C ALA A 91 -15.73 36.84 12.99
N PHE A 92 -16.47 36.96 14.10
CA PHE A 92 -16.93 35.82 14.89
C PHE A 92 -18.23 35.28 14.29
N GLY A 93 -18.11 34.20 13.49
CA GLY A 93 -19.25 33.55 12.84
C GLY A 93 -18.80 32.45 11.87
N ARG A 94 -19.64 31.44 11.67
CA ARG A 94 -19.42 30.36 10.69
C ARG A 94 -19.34 30.99 9.29
N GLY A 95 -18.22 30.79 8.59
CA GLY A 95 -17.98 31.38 7.27
C GLY A 95 -19.14 31.14 6.29
N VAL A 96 -19.39 32.13 5.44
CA VAL A 96 -20.48 32.06 4.43
C VAL A 96 -20.16 30.95 3.44
N LEU A 97 -21.13 30.06 3.21
CA LEU A 97 -21.01 28.99 2.22
C LEU A 97 -21.21 29.57 0.82
N VAL A 98 -20.31 29.23 -0.10
CA VAL A 98 -20.43 29.53 -1.52
C VAL A 98 -21.13 28.35 -2.20
N ASP A 99 -22.29 28.62 -2.80
CA ASP A 99 -23.15 27.64 -3.47
C ASP A 99 -23.14 27.74 -5.01
N ASP A 100 -22.34 28.66 -5.57
CA ASP A 100 -22.17 28.76 -7.02
C ASP A 100 -21.36 27.58 -7.57
N LEU A 101 -21.98 26.79 -8.46
CA LEU A 101 -21.41 25.57 -9.03
C LEU A 101 -20.11 25.84 -9.81
N LEU A 102 -20.01 26.98 -10.49
CA LEU A 102 -18.82 27.31 -11.27
C LEU A 102 -17.66 27.69 -10.35
N ALA A 103 -17.92 28.42 -9.28
CA ALA A 103 -16.96 28.70 -8.22
C ALA A 103 -16.51 27.42 -7.51
N ILE A 104 -17.43 26.50 -7.19
CA ILE A 104 -17.12 25.19 -6.58
C ILE A 104 -16.21 24.38 -7.49
N ALA A 105 -16.59 24.22 -8.76
CA ALA A 105 -15.79 23.44 -9.72
C ALA A 105 -14.39 24.03 -9.88
N LYS A 106 -14.26 25.36 -10.02
CA LYS A 106 -12.96 26.04 -10.14
C LYS A 106 -12.11 25.87 -8.89
N HIS A 107 -12.71 25.97 -7.71
CA HIS A 107 -12.02 25.76 -6.44
C HIS A 107 -11.44 24.34 -6.35
N TYR A 108 -12.27 23.32 -6.62
CA TYR A 108 -11.85 21.92 -6.60
C TYR A 108 -10.77 21.59 -7.63
N LEU A 109 -10.93 22.07 -8.87
CA LEU A 109 -9.96 21.93 -9.96
C LEU A 109 -8.57 22.48 -9.60
N SER A 110 -8.50 23.59 -8.85
CA SER A 110 -7.22 24.22 -8.48
C SER A 110 -6.55 23.64 -7.23
N THR A 111 -7.26 22.85 -6.43
CA THR A 111 -6.80 22.41 -5.10
C THR A 111 -6.50 20.92 -5.05
N TYR A 112 -7.53 20.07 -5.15
CA TYR A 112 -7.42 18.63 -4.89
C TYR A 112 -7.52 17.77 -6.15
N PHE A 113 -8.11 18.29 -7.23
CA PHE A 113 -8.43 17.50 -8.42
C PHE A 113 -7.23 16.76 -9.02
N LEU A 114 -6.06 17.41 -9.12
CA LEU A 114 -4.87 16.77 -9.69
C LEU A 114 -4.38 15.59 -8.84
N VAL A 115 -4.34 15.75 -7.51
CA VAL A 115 -3.95 14.66 -6.59
C VAL A 115 -4.96 13.52 -6.66
N ASP A 116 -6.26 13.86 -6.74
CA ASP A 116 -7.34 12.89 -6.86
C ASP A 116 -7.24 12.06 -8.15
N VAL A 117 -6.96 12.70 -9.29
CA VAL A 117 -6.73 12.03 -10.57
C VAL A 117 -5.51 11.13 -10.52
N LEU A 118 -4.37 11.63 -10.01
CA LEU A 118 -3.14 10.84 -9.89
C LEU A 118 -3.32 9.61 -9.00
N ALA A 119 -4.11 9.74 -7.92
CA ALA A 119 -4.39 8.63 -7.01
C ALA A 119 -5.14 7.50 -7.71
N ILE A 120 -6.13 7.79 -8.57
CA ILE A 120 -6.98 6.77 -9.22
C ILE A 120 -6.48 6.26 -10.56
N LEU A 121 -5.31 6.68 -11.01
CA LEU A 121 -4.77 6.18 -12.28
C LEU A 121 -4.75 4.64 -12.27
N PRO A 122 -5.31 3.98 -13.29
CA PRO A 122 -5.47 2.52 -13.29
C PRO A 122 -4.18 1.80 -13.73
N LEU A 123 -3.00 2.25 -13.29
CA LEU A 123 -1.72 1.72 -13.77
C LEU A 123 -1.57 0.21 -13.51
N PRO A 124 -1.85 -0.32 -12.30
CA PRO A 124 -1.78 -1.77 -12.07
C PRO A 124 -2.80 -2.54 -12.92
N GLN A 125 -4.01 -1.99 -13.10
CA GLN A 125 -5.04 -2.62 -13.93
C GLN A 125 -4.62 -2.68 -15.41
N VAL A 126 -4.09 -1.58 -15.96
CA VAL A 126 -3.59 -1.54 -17.34
C VAL A 126 -2.45 -2.53 -17.52
N PHE A 127 -1.54 -2.62 -16.55
CA PHE A 127 -0.46 -3.60 -16.62
C PHE A 127 -0.98 -5.04 -16.67
N VAL A 128 -1.83 -5.43 -15.72
CA VAL A 128 -2.31 -6.82 -15.58
C VAL A 128 -3.19 -7.24 -16.76
N TRP A 129 -4.08 -6.36 -17.23
CA TRP A 129 -5.05 -6.71 -18.27
C TRP A 129 -4.57 -6.45 -19.70
N VAL A 130 -3.72 -5.44 -19.91
CA VAL A 130 -3.31 -5.01 -21.26
C VAL A 130 -1.86 -5.39 -21.55
N VAL A 131 -0.93 -5.10 -20.64
CA VAL A 131 0.50 -5.30 -20.92
C VAL A 131 0.90 -6.77 -20.75
N ARG A 132 0.60 -7.35 -19.60
CA ARG A 132 1.05 -8.69 -19.20
C ARG A 132 0.68 -9.81 -20.18
N PRO A 133 -0.54 -9.88 -20.75
CA PRO A 133 -0.90 -10.95 -21.70
C PRO A 133 -0.07 -10.95 -22.99
N HIS A 134 0.63 -9.85 -23.30
CA HIS A 134 1.46 -9.71 -24.49
C HIS A 134 2.96 -9.91 -24.22
N LEU A 135 3.37 -10.08 -22.96
CA LEU A 135 4.77 -10.26 -22.59
C LEU A 135 5.15 -11.73 -22.55
N GLN A 136 6.35 -12.06 -23.04
CA GLN A 136 6.95 -13.38 -22.80
C GLN A 136 7.40 -13.50 -21.34
N SER A 137 7.51 -14.72 -20.81
CA SER A 137 7.86 -14.97 -19.39
C SER A 137 9.15 -14.25 -18.94
N SER A 138 10.16 -14.17 -19.81
CA SER A 138 11.41 -13.44 -19.56
C SER A 138 11.22 -11.92 -19.51
N GLU A 139 10.27 -11.38 -20.27
CA GLU A 139 9.96 -9.94 -20.36
C GLU A 139 9.03 -9.48 -19.22
N VAL A 140 8.10 -10.35 -18.80
CA VAL A 140 7.20 -10.14 -17.65
C VAL A 140 7.99 -9.75 -16.41
N MET A 141 9.19 -10.27 -16.25
CA MET A 141 10.02 -10.01 -15.09
C MET A 141 10.67 -8.62 -15.08
N ASN A 142 11.21 -8.15 -16.22
CA ASN A 142 11.67 -6.76 -16.30
C ASN A 142 10.48 -5.79 -16.12
N ALA A 143 9.32 -6.19 -16.65
CA ALA A 143 8.07 -5.46 -16.51
C ALA A 143 7.52 -5.52 -15.06
N LYS A 144 7.83 -6.55 -14.26
CA LYS A 144 7.45 -6.63 -12.83
C LYS A 144 8.04 -5.46 -12.05
N ASN A 145 9.31 -5.12 -12.31
CA ASN A 145 10.00 -4.07 -11.57
C ASN A 145 9.35 -2.72 -11.87
N VAL A 146 8.92 -2.54 -13.12
CA VAL A 146 8.13 -1.39 -13.57
C VAL A 146 6.76 -1.36 -12.89
N LEU A 147 6.03 -2.49 -12.83
CA LEU A 147 4.75 -2.59 -12.12
C LEU A 147 4.91 -2.23 -10.64
N MET A 148 5.91 -2.80 -9.97
CA MET A 148 6.21 -2.54 -8.56
C MET A 148 6.54 -1.07 -8.31
N PHE A 149 7.35 -0.47 -9.18
CA PHE A 149 7.64 0.96 -9.13
C PHE A 149 6.38 1.81 -9.33
N MET A 150 5.51 1.46 -10.29
CA MET A 150 4.23 2.14 -10.49
C MET A 150 3.34 2.06 -9.26
N ILE A 151 3.25 0.90 -8.60
CA ILE A 151 2.47 0.71 -7.37
C ILE A 151 3.00 1.61 -6.25
N LEU A 152 4.32 1.62 -6.03
CA LEU A 152 4.96 2.46 -5.01
C LEU A 152 4.76 3.96 -5.30
N LEU A 153 4.90 4.37 -6.57
CA LEU A 153 4.69 5.76 -6.99
C LEU A 153 3.25 6.22 -6.74
N GLN A 154 2.27 5.36 -7.01
CA GLN A 154 0.85 5.65 -6.78
C GLN A 154 0.43 5.58 -5.31
N TYR A 155 1.24 4.95 -4.47
CA TYR A 155 0.99 4.87 -3.05
C TYR A 155 1.00 6.26 -2.40
N VAL A 156 1.91 7.14 -2.82
CA VAL A 156 2.06 8.51 -2.30
C VAL A 156 0.77 9.34 -2.47
N PRO A 157 0.21 9.55 -3.69
CA PRO A 157 -1.02 10.33 -3.85
C PRO A 157 -2.20 9.69 -3.11
N ARG A 158 -2.25 8.36 -2.98
CA ARG A 158 -3.30 7.65 -2.22
C ARG A 158 -3.22 7.89 -0.71
N LEU A 159 -2.02 7.99 -0.15
CA LEU A 159 -1.82 8.35 1.25
C LEU A 159 -2.12 9.84 1.50
N VAL A 160 -1.62 10.72 0.64
CA VAL A 160 -1.88 12.18 0.73
C VAL A 160 -3.38 12.47 0.74
N ARG A 161 -4.15 11.72 -0.07
CA ARG A 161 -5.60 11.79 -0.12
C ARG A 161 -6.29 11.50 1.22
N ILE A 162 -5.74 10.68 2.11
CA ILE A 162 -6.39 10.37 3.41
C ILE A 162 -6.50 11.64 4.26
N ILE A 163 -5.52 12.56 4.15
CA ILE A 163 -5.42 13.78 4.96
C ILE A 163 -6.65 14.69 4.82
N PRO A 164 -7.06 15.16 3.63
CA PRO A 164 -8.22 16.04 3.50
C PRO A 164 -9.51 15.37 3.97
N LEU A 165 -9.71 14.06 3.74
CA LEU A 165 -10.91 13.38 4.23
C LEU A 165 -10.92 13.29 5.76
N TYR A 166 -9.78 12.97 6.38
CA TYR A 166 -9.65 12.95 7.83
C TYR A 166 -9.93 14.33 8.44
N LEU A 167 -9.41 15.40 7.82
CA LEU A 167 -9.67 16.78 8.24
C LEU A 167 -11.14 17.18 8.09
N GLU A 168 -11.84 16.68 7.07
CA GLU A 168 -13.27 16.95 6.87
C GLU A 168 -14.12 16.31 7.97
N ILE A 169 -13.77 15.07 8.38
CA ILE A 169 -14.41 14.40 9.51
C ILE A 169 -14.13 15.15 10.82
N THR A 170 -12.87 15.49 11.12
CA THR A 170 -12.52 16.15 12.39
C THR A 170 -13.11 17.57 12.51
N ARG A 171 -13.19 18.32 11.40
CA ARG A 171 -13.88 19.63 11.38
C ARG A 171 -15.39 19.51 11.62
N SER A 172 -16.02 18.46 11.12
CA SER A 172 -17.45 18.19 11.38
C SER A 172 -17.71 17.72 12.83
N ALA A 173 -16.74 17.02 13.42
CA ALA A 173 -16.79 16.54 14.80
C ALA A 173 -16.60 17.65 15.86
N GLY A 174 -16.10 18.83 15.49
CA GLY A 174 -16.03 20.02 16.36
C GLY A 174 -17.40 20.55 16.84
N THR A 175 -18.51 19.89 16.49
CA THR A 175 -19.86 20.16 16.98
C THR A 175 -20.56 18.97 17.64
N VAL A 176 -19.92 17.81 17.78
CA VAL A 176 -20.50 16.66 18.49
C VAL A 176 -19.43 16.05 19.40
N VAL A 177 -19.51 16.44 20.68
CA VAL A 177 -18.88 15.72 21.78
C VAL A 177 -19.59 14.38 21.89
N ASP A 178 -19.08 13.33 21.26
CA ASP A 178 -19.52 11.96 21.57
C ASP A 178 -18.31 11.02 21.51
N THR A 179 -17.68 10.85 22.70
CA THR A 179 -16.65 9.86 23.07
C THR A 179 -15.31 9.98 22.32
N ALA A 180 -14.14 9.87 22.98
CA ALA A 180 -12.85 9.83 22.24
C ALA A 180 -12.53 8.44 21.63
N TRP A 181 -13.42 7.46 21.81
CA TRP A 181 -13.34 6.12 21.21
C TRP A 181 -13.15 6.12 19.68
N PRO A 182 -13.82 6.97 18.87
CA PRO A 182 -13.64 6.99 17.42
C PRO A 182 -12.22 7.43 16.99
N GLY A 183 -11.56 8.29 17.78
CA GLY A 183 -10.18 8.70 17.53
C GLY A 183 -9.19 7.56 17.80
N ALA A 184 -9.34 6.91 18.96
CA ALA A 184 -8.54 5.73 19.30
C ALA A 184 -8.74 4.58 18.30
N ALA A 185 -9.99 4.30 17.90
CA ALA A 185 -10.32 3.30 16.90
C ALA A 185 -9.71 3.63 15.53
N PHE A 186 -9.74 4.90 15.10
CA PHE A 186 -9.11 5.32 13.85
C PHE A 186 -7.58 5.14 13.89
N ASN A 187 -6.92 5.52 14.97
CA ASN A 187 -5.49 5.31 15.13
C ASN A 187 -5.13 3.82 15.14
N LEU A 188 -5.95 2.98 15.78
CA LEU A 188 -5.80 1.53 15.74
C LEU A 188 -5.95 0.98 14.32
N LEU A 189 -6.91 1.48 13.54
CA LEU A 189 -7.06 1.10 12.12
C LEU A 189 -5.84 1.50 11.28
N VAL A 190 -5.31 2.72 11.49
CA VAL A 190 -4.07 3.16 10.83
C VAL A 190 -2.88 2.29 11.25
N TYR A 191 -2.81 1.89 12.51
CA TYR A 191 -1.78 1.02 13.05
C TYR A 191 -1.81 -0.39 12.42
N ILE A 192 -3.01 -0.99 12.34
CA ILE A 192 -3.24 -2.29 11.67
C ILE A 192 -2.89 -2.17 10.18
N LEU A 193 -3.32 -1.10 9.53
CA LEU A 193 -3.00 -0.85 8.13
C LEU A 193 -1.49 -0.75 7.92
N ALA A 194 -0.79 0.07 8.70
CA ALA A 194 0.66 0.21 8.62
C ALA A 194 1.38 -1.14 8.84
N SER A 195 0.89 -1.97 9.77
CA SER A 195 1.43 -3.32 10.00
C SER A 195 1.32 -4.20 8.74
N HIS A 196 0.16 -4.17 8.08
CA HIS A 196 -0.06 -4.89 6.82
C HIS A 196 0.83 -4.38 5.68
N VAL A 197 0.96 -3.06 5.54
CA VAL A 197 1.80 -2.44 4.49
C VAL A 197 3.27 -2.78 4.71
N LEU A 198 3.79 -2.65 5.93
CA LEU A 198 5.18 -2.97 6.24
C LEU A 198 5.48 -4.47 6.09
N GLY A 199 4.53 -5.33 6.47
CA GLY A 199 4.63 -6.77 6.20
C GLY A 199 4.71 -7.09 4.72
N ALA A 200 3.88 -6.45 3.89
CA ALA A 200 3.89 -6.62 2.45
C ALA A 200 5.18 -6.10 1.81
N LEU A 201 5.70 -4.96 2.28
CA LEU A 201 6.99 -4.41 1.87
C LEU A 201 8.15 -5.34 2.24
N TRP A 202 8.12 -5.89 3.45
CA TRP A 202 9.12 -6.87 3.89
C TRP A 202 9.13 -8.12 3.01
N TYR A 203 7.95 -8.65 2.66
CA TYR A 203 7.82 -9.79 1.76
C TYR A 203 8.42 -9.52 0.37
N ILE A 204 8.03 -8.42 -0.28
CA ILE A 204 8.54 -8.12 -1.63
C ILE A 204 10.05 -7.84 -1.62
N LEU A 205 10.56 -7.17 -0.58
CA LEU A 205 11.99 -6.94 -0.43
C LEU A 205 12.75 -8.26 -0.24
N ALA A 206 12.16 -9.25 0.45
CA ALA A 206 12.73 -10.59 0.55
C ALA A 206 12.85 -11.25 -0.84
N ILE A 207 11.77 -11.24 -1.63
CA ILE A 207 11.79 -11.78 -2.99
C ILE A 207 12.80 -11.04 -3.90
N GLN A 208 12.95 -9.73 -3.74
CA GLN A 208 13.94 -8.95 -4.49
C GLN A 208 15.39 -9.27 -4.07
N ARG A 209 15.63 -9.56 -2.80
CA ARG A 209 16.95 -10.03 -2.33
C ARG A 209 17.30 -11.38 -2.91
N GLU A 210 16.34 -12.31 -2.95
CA GLU A 210 16.52 -13.61 -3.62
C GLU A 210 16.82 -13.44 -5.12
N ASP A 211 16.01 -12.66 -5.84
CA ASP A 211 16.20 -12.38 -7.26
C ASP A 211 17.59 -11.78 -7.55
N THR A 212 18.07 -10.88 -6.67
CA THR A 212 19.41 -10.29 -6.79
C THR A 212 20.50 -11.33 -6.59
N CYS A 213 20.37 -12.16 -5.55
CA CYS A 213 21.32 -13.24 -5.26
C CYS A 213 21.40 -14.22 -6.44
N TRP A 214 20.25 -14.68 -6.95
CA TRP A 214 20.19 -15.60 -8.09
C TRP A 214 20.77 -15.01 -9.37
N ARG A 215 20.54 -13.71 -9.63
CA ARG A 215 21.13 -13.02 -10.79
C ARG A 215 22.65 -12.94 -10.68
N GLU A 216 23.19 -12.60 -9.51
CA GLU A 216 24.63 -12.53 -9.27
C GLU A 216 25.29 -13.91 -9.42
N ALA A 217 24.67 -14.95 -8.86
CA ALA A 217 25.11 -16.33 -9.04
C ALA A 217 25.09 -16.72 -10.53
N CYS A 218 23.97 -16.52 -11.22
CA CYS A 218 23.82 -16.88 -12.63
C CYS A 218 24.84 -16.16 -13.53
N ASN A 219 25.08 -14.85 -13.30
CA ASN A 219 26.09 -14.10 -14.06
C ASN A 219 27.53 -14.61 -13.84
N SER A 220 27.79 -15.28 -12.72
CA SER A 220 29.09 -15.85 -12.38
C SER A 220 29.28 -17.26 -12.93
N GLN A 221 28.21 -17.90 -13.43
CA GLN A 221 28.21 -19.27 -13.93
C GLN A 221 28.21 -19.29 -15.46
N GLU A 222 29.20 -19.96 -16.06
CA GLU A 222 29.25 -20.11 -17.52
C GLU A 222 28.02 -20.89 -18.04
N GLY A 223 27.36 -20.33 -19.06
CA GLY A 223 26.19 -20.95 -19.69
C GLY A 223 24.87 -20.78 -18.93
N CYS A 224 24.82 -20.01 -17.85
CA CYS A 224 23.56 -19.68 -17.18
C CYS A 224 22.76 -18.63 -17.99
N ASP A 225 21.52 -18.97 -18.32
CA ASP A 225 20.59 -18.03 -18.94
C ASP A 225 19.74 -17.35 -17.86
N LEU A 226 19.80 -16.03 -17.77
CA LEU A 226 18.97 -15.26 -16.83
C LEU A 226 17.47 -15.52 -17.01
N ALA A 227 17.03 -15.92 -18.22
CA ALA A 227 15.64 -16.28 -18.46
C ALA A 227 15.21 -17.54 -17.69
N SER A 228 16.12 -18.46 -17.36
CA SER A 228 15.79 -19.69 -16.64
C SER A 228 15.50 -19.47 -15.16
N LEU A 229 15.84 -18.30 -14.59
CA LEU A 229 15.46 -17.91 -13.22
C LEU A 229 13.95 -17.66 -13.09
N TYR A 230 13.22 -17.61 -14.21
CA TYR A 230 11.83 -17.20 -14.28
C TYR A 230 10.96 -18.31 -14.86
N CYS A 231 9.85 -18.59 -14.18
CA CYS A 231 8.98 -19.69 -14.57
C CYS A 231 8.31 -19.40 -15.93
N GLY A 232 8.21 -20.44 -16.77
CA GLY A 232 7.66 -20.32 -18.12
C GLY A 232 8.67 -19.92 -19.20
N SER A 233 9.97 -19.92 -18.89
CA SER A 233 11.03 -19.88 -19.90
C SER A 233 11.25 -21.27 -20.51
N THR A 234 11.57 -21.32 -21.81
CA THR A 234 11.97 -22.55 -22.52
C THR A 234 13.39 -22.99 -22.19
N ALA A 235 14.18 -22.15 -21.52
CA ALA A 235 15.51 -22.46 -21.04
C ALA A 235 15.42 -23.36 -19.80
N SER A 236 15.14 -24.65 -20.02
CA SER A 236 15.06 -25.66 -18.96
C SER A 236 16.47 -26.16 -18.63
N GLY A 237 17.14 -25.47 -17.72
CA GLY A 237 18.27 -26.00 -16.94
C GLY A 237 17.79 -26.29 -15.52
N ASN A 238 18.12 -27.46 -14.98
CA ASN A 238 17.85 -27.80 -13.58
C ASN A 238 18.83 -27.01 -12.68
N ASN A 239 18.65 -25.69 -12.64
CA ASN A 239 19.56 -24.75 -11.98
C ASN A 239 19.32 -24.65 -10.47
N SER A 240 18.31 -25.35 -9.96
CA SER A 240 17.84 -25.28 -8.57
C SER A 240 18.94 -25.61 -7.56
N THR A 241 19.75 -26.64 -7.81
CA THR A 241 20.84 -27.03 -6.90
C THR A 241 21.94 -25.97 -6.82
N PHE A 242 22.41 -25.48 -7.97
CA PHE A 242 23.44 -24.43 -8.00
C PHE A 242 22.95 -23.12 -7.35
N LEU A 243 21.70 -22.71 -7.61
CA LEU A 243 21.14 -21.50 -7.02
C LEU A 243 20.98 -21.65 -5.51
N GLN A 244 20.55 -22.82 -5.04
CA GLN A 244 20.43 -23.10 -3.62
C GLN A 244 21.81 -23.14 -2.92
N ASP A 245 22.84 -23.63 -3.59
CA ASP A 245 24.22 -23.60 -3.07
C ASP A 245 24.77 -22.17 -2.99
N ALA A 246 24.46 -21.32 -3.98
CA ALA A 246 24.91 -19.94 -4.03
C ALA A 246 24.10 -19.01 -3.10
N CYS A 247 22.83 -19.31 -2.91
CA CYS A 247 21.85 -18.51 -2.17
C CYS A 247 21.12 -19.39 -1.14
N PRO A 248 21.83 -19.90 -0.13
CA PRO A 248 21.28 -20.84 0.84
C PRO A 248 20.24 -20.16 1.74
N THR A 249 19.07 -20.78 1.86
CA THR A 249 17.98 -20.33 2.75
C THR A 249 17.79 -21.27 3.95
N ASP A 250 18.77 -22.10 4.29
CA ASP A 250 18.69 -23.15 5.31
C ASP A 250 19.21 -22.74 6.70
N GLY A 251 19.51 -21.46 6.90
CA GLY A 251 19.97 -20.91 8.18
C GLY A 251 19.02 -21.22 9.34
N ASP A 252 19.59 -21.61 10.48
CA ASP A 252 18.86 -22.04 11.69
C ASP A 252 18.27 -20.89 12.53
N GLY A 253 18.55 -19.63 12.14
CA GLY A 253 18.07 -18.42 12.80
C GLY A 253 18.75 -18.08 14.14
N ALA A 254 19.75 -18.88 14.56
CA ALA A 254 20.51 -18.61 15.77
C ALA A 254 21.39 -17.37 15.59
N ASP A 255 22.11 -17.31 14.47
CA ASP A 255 22.99 -16.21 14.08
C ASP A 255 22.36 -15.31 13.00
N VAL A 256 23.01 -14.19 12.71
CA VAL A 256 22.59 -13.27 11.64
C VAL A 256 22.91 -13.91 10.30
N ASP A 257 21.91 -14.04 9.44
CA ASP A 257 22.14 -14.48 8.07
C ASP A 257 22.89 -13.40 7.27
N PRO A 258 24.06 -13.70 6.70
CA PRO A 258 24.91 -12.69 6.04
C PRO A 258 24.38 -12.25 4.67
N ILE A 259 23.48 -13.02 4.04
CA ILE A 259 22.98 -12.77 2.69
C ILE A 259 21.61 -12.08 2.76
N PHE A 260 20.69 -12.65 3.53
CA PHE A 260 19.29 -12.28 3.58
C PHE A 260 18.92 -11.54 4.86
N GLY A 261 19.66 -11.68 5.95
CA GLY A 261 19.40 -10.99 7.22
C GLY A 261 17.94 -11.13 7.67
N ILE A 262 17.25 -10.00 7.85
CA ILE A 262 15.84 -9.95 8.29
C ILE A 262 14.87 -10.57 7.29
N TYR A 263 15.27 -10.80 6.04
CA TYR A 263 14.42 -11.36 4.98
C TYR A 263 14.40 -12.88 4.96
N LEU A 264 15.37 -13.55 5.59
CA LEU A 264 15.48 -15.01 5.60
C LEU A 264 14.18 -15.70 6.07
N PRO A 265 13.50 -15.25 7.15
CA PRO A 265 12.26 -15.91 7.59
C PRO A 265 11.14 -15.85 6.56
N ALA A 266 11.04 -14.79 5.75
CA ALA A 266 10.07 -14.71 4.67
C ALA A 266 10.38 -15.72 3.57
N LEU A 267 11.67 -15.87 3.22
CA LEU A 267 12.13 -16.83 2.22
C LEU A 267 11.84 -18.26 2.64
N GLN A 268 12.14 -18.62 3.89
CA GLN A 268 11.90 -19.97 4.41
C GLN A 268 10.41 -20.34 4.52
N ASN A 269 9.57 -19.41 4.99
CA ASN A 269 8.22 -19.78 5.42
C ASN A 269 7.13 -19.47 4.39
N VAL A 270 7.29 -18.41 3.58
CA VAL A 270 6.18 -17.87 2.78
C VAL A 270 6.54 -17.52 1.34
N SER A 271 7.81 -17.56 0.94
CA SER A 271 8.20 -17.31 -0.45
C SER A 271 7.78 -18.43 -1.39
N GLN A 272 7.87 -19.68 -0.92
CA GLN A 272 7.51 -20.92 -1.63
C GLN A 272 6.07 -21.38 -1.31
N SER A 273 5.37 -20.70 -0.40
CA SER A 273 4.07 -21.16 0.13
C SER A 273 2.94 -21.13 -0.91
N SER A 274 2.13 -22.19 -0.89
CA SER A 274 0.97 -22.46 -1.74
C SER A 274 -0.33 -21.74 -1.31
N GLY A 275 -0.32 -20.96 -0.21
CA GLY A 275 -1.51 -20.33 0.37
C GLY A 275 -1.39 -18.82 0.60
N PHE A 276 -2.09 -18.00 -0.20
CA PHE A 276 -2.09 -16.53 -0.07
C PHE A 276 -2.39 -16.04 1.35
N PHE A 277 -3.37 -16.62 2.05
CA PHE A 277 -3.72 -16.17 3.41
C PHE A 277 -2.63 -16.46 4.44
N GLN A 278 -1.90 -17.58 4.31
CA GLN A 278 -0.79 -17.88 5.20
C GLN A 278 0.32 -16.84 5.02
N LYS A 279 0.68 -16.56 3.76
CA LYS A 279 1.60 -15.48 3.38
C LYS A 279 1.17 -14.14 3.97
N LEU A 280 -0.10 -13.77 3.77
CA LEU A 280 -0.68 -12.52 4.26
C LEU A 280 -0.58 -12.38 5.79
N PHE A 281 -1.07 -13.36 6.55
CA PHE A 281 -1.11 -13.28 8.00
C PHE A 281 0.27 -13.38 8.63
N TYR A 282 1.18 -14.16 8.05
CA TYR A 282 2.56 -14.25 8.51
C TYR A 282 3.31 -12.93 8.33
N CYS A 283 3.18 -12.29 7.17
CA CYS A 283 3.80 -11.00 6.91
C CYS A 283 3.15 -9.88 7.71
N PHE A 284 1.81 -9.90 7.86
CA PHE A 284 1.10 -8.99 8.75
C PHE A 284 1.59 -9.12 10.20
N TRP A 285 1.78 -10.35 10.69
CA TRP A 285 2.30 -10.60 12.03
C TRP A 285 3.71 -10.03 12.21
N TRP A 286 4.60 -10.24 11.23
CA TRP A 286 5.94 -9.65 11.24
C TRP A 286 5.88 -8.12 11.31
N GLY A 287 5.03 -7.48 10.51
CA GLY A 287 4.86 -6.03 10.52
C GLY A 287 4.31 -5.51 11.85
N LEU A 288 3.31 -6.21 12.40
CA LEU A 288 2.71 -5.87 13.70
C LEU A 288 3.73 -5.97 14.84
N GLN A 289 4.48 -7.07 14.91
CA GLN A 289 5.48 -7.31 15.93
C GLN A 289 6.55 -6.21 15.95
N ASN A 290 7.02 -5.80 14.77
CA ASN A 290 8.06 -4.78 14.66
C ASN A 290 7.52 -3.36 14.89
N LEU A 291 6.26 -3.07 14.57
CA LEU A 291 5.66 -1.77 14.94
C LEU A 291 5.42 -1.64 16.45
N CYS A 292 5.14 -2.73 17.15
CA CYS A 292 4.84 -2.71 18.59
C CYS A 292 6.01 -2.24 19.45
N SER A 293 7.23 -2.09 18.90
CA SER A 293 8.50 -1.70 19.56
C SER A 293 8.96 -2.64 20.69
N TYR A 294 8.04 -3.23 21.45
CA TYR A 294 8.26 -4.27 22.46
C TYR A 294 8.65 -5.64 21.86
N GLY A 295 8.40 -5.85 20.56
CA GLY A 295 8.65 -7.11 19.85
C GLY A 295 9.80 -7.07 18.84
N GLN A 296 10.54 -5.96 18.74
CA GLN A 296 11.63 -5.82 17.75
C GLN A 296 12.83 -6.68 18.14
N ASN A 297 13.20 -7.60 17.26
CA ASN A 297 14.47 -8.33 17.31
C ASN A 297 15.05 -8.46 15.90
N LEU A 298 15.12 -7.31 15.20
CA LEU A 298 15.63 -7.23 13.83
C LEU A 298 17.14 -7.47 13.84
N LYS A 299 17.54 -8.62 13.30
CA LYS A 299 18.93 -8.99 13.07
C LYS A 299 19.30 -8.69 11.62
N THR A 300 19.90 -7.53 11.37
CA THR A 300 20.22 -7.09 10.00
C THR A 300 21.57 -7.58 9.52
N SER A 301 21.69 -7.85 8.22
CA SER A 301 22.99 -8.07 7.56
C SER A 301 23.76 -6.75 7.38
N THR A 302 24.91 -6.80 6.71
CA THR A 302 25.69 -5.59 6.35
C THR A 302 25.09 -4.81 5.17
N TYR A 303 23.96 -5.27 4.60
CA TYR A 303 23.33 -4.64 3.46
C TYR A 303 22.68 -3.29 3.81
N ILE A 304 23.08 -2.22 3.12
CA ILE A 304 22.70 -0.84 3.47
C ILE A 304 21.18 -0.63 3.39
N TRP A 305 20.52 -1.11 2.33
CA TRP A 305 19.09 -0.87 2.14
C TRP A 305 18.22 -1.63 3.14
N GLU A 306 18.66 -2.81 3.58
CA GLU A 306 18.03 -3.53 4.69
C GLU A 306 18.12 -2.73 5.99
N ASN A 307 19.30 -2.19 6.30
CA ASN A 307 19.49 -1.37 7.50
C ASN A 307 18.63 -0.10 7.46
N LEU A 308 18.54 0.57 6.31
CA LEU A 308 17.65 1.73 6.13
C LEU A 308 16.17 1.36 6.32
N PHE A 309 15.74 0.20 5.80
CA PHE A 309 14.38 -0.29 5.99
C PHE A 309 14.09 -0.62 7.46
N ALA A 310 15.03 -1.28 8.16
CA ALA A 310 14.91 -1.57 9.59
C ALA A 310 14.77 -0.28 10.43
N VAL A 311 15.61 0.74 10.16
CA VAL A 311 15.49 2.05 10.81
C VAL A 311 14.12 2.68 10.55
N PHE A 312 13.63 2.64 9.31
CA PHE A 312 12.32 3.16 8.95
C PHE A 312 11.18 2.45 9.70
N VAL A 313 11.23 1.11 9.81
CA VAL A 313 10.27 0.30 10.56
C VAL A 313 10.30 0.67 12.05
N SER A 314 11.49 0.78 12.65
CA SER A 314 11.63 1.12 14.06
C SER A 314 11.11 2.53 14.38
N MET A 315 11.43 3.52 13.55
CA MET A 315 10.92 4.90 13.72
C MET A 315 9.41 4.98 13.53
N SER A 316 8.88 4.27 12.53
CA SER A 316 7.43 4.20 12.28
C SER A 316 6.71 3.56 13.47
N GLY A 317 7.28 2.49 14.03
CA GLY A 317 6.77 1.81 15.23
C GLY A 317 6.66 2.76 16.42
N LEU A 318 7.74 3.49 16.71
CA LEU A 318 7.76 4.46 17.82
C LEU A 318 6.68 5.53 17.66
N VAL A 319 6.57 6.14 16.47
CA VAL A 319 5.59 7.20 16.20
C VAL A 319 4.16 6.68 16.29
N LEU A 320 3.86 5.55 15.64
CA LEU A 320 2.51 5.00 15.60
C LEU A 320 2.06 4.48 16.97
N PHE A 321 2.97 3.88 17.74
CA PHE A 321 2.70 3.45 19.12
C PHE A 321 2.44 4.66 20.04
N ALA A 322 3.22 5.74 19.91
CA ALA A 322 2.98 6.98 20.64
C ALA A 322 1.62 7.62 20.28
N LEU A 323 1.22 7.60 19.01
CA LEU A 323 -0.10 8.10 18.57
C LEU A 323 -1.27 7.27 19.13
N LEU A 324 -1.06 5.96 19.28
CA LEU A 324 -2.04 5.05 19.87
C LEU A 324 -2.22 5.35 21.37
N ILE A 325 -1.13 5.47 22.14
CA ILE A 325 -1.19 5.76 23.57
C ILE A 325 -1.66 7.19 23.84
N GLY A 326 -1.12 8.17 23.13
CA GLY A 326 -1.37 9.60 23.37
C GLY A 326 -2.86 9.95 23.26
N ASN A 327 -3.60 9.30 22.37
CA ASN A 327 -5.05 9.53 22.24
C ASN A 327 -5.90 8.76 23.26
N VAL A 328 -5.33 7.74 23.93
CA VAL A 328 -5.99 7.04 25.05
C VAL A 328 -5.77 7.79 26.37
N GLN A 329 -4.61 8.46 26.54
CA GLN A 329 -4.25 9.16 27.79
C GLN A 329 -4.83 10.57 27.93
N VAL A 330 -5.20 11.25 26.83
CA VAL A 330 -5.85 12.58 26.88
C VAL A 330 -7.29 12.52 27.47
N GLN A 331 -7.75 11.34 27.89
CA GLN A 331 -9.05 11.12 28.53
C GLN A 331 -9.00 10.82 30.04
N PHE A 332 -7.87 11.06 30.72
CA PHE A 332 -7.81 11.03 32.19
C PHE A 332 -7.56 12.41 32.78
#